data_AF-A0AAD7AIU5-F1
#
_entry.id   AF-A0AAD7AIU5-F1
#
_cell.length_a   1.000
_cell.length_b   1.000
_cell.length_c   1.000
_cell.angle_alpha   90.00
_cell.angle_beta   90.00
_cell.angle_gamma   90.00
#
_symmetry.space_group_name_H-M   'P 1'
#
loop_
_entity.id
_entity.type
_entity.pdbx_description
1 polymer ?
#
loop_
_entity_poly.entity_id
_entity_poly.type
_entity_poly.pdbx_seq_one_letter_code
_entity_poly.pdbx_strand_id
1 'polypeptide(L)'
;MSRLPPELEIQIFESVARDSPYDAAQRLSLMLVARRVKIWVEPFVYPCVAFSRVNNWDRLKHNVATKPRDFLARHVKSICMPLHTVTMQEASEILSACTGVERLACWINHMAGEALAIPQSIPIH
;
A
#
# COMPACT_ATOMS: atom_id res chain seq x y z
N MET A 1 28.56 -14.52 23.62
CA MET A 1 27.85 -13.66 22.65
C MET A 1 26.61 -13.12 23.33
N SER A 2 26.62 -11.82 23.64
CA SER A 2 25.48 -11.12 24.25
C SER A 2 24.32 -11.11 23.25
N ARG A 3 23.21 -11.77 23.58
CA ARG A 3 21.98 -11.68 22.80
C ARG A 3 21.27 -10.39 23.20
N LEU A 4 20.83 -9.64 22.21
CA LEU A 4 19.99 -8.48 22.46
C LEU A 4 18.68 -8.96 23.10
N PRO A 5 18.18 -8.29 24.15
CA PRO A 5 16.84 -8.55 24.67
C PRO A 5 15.77 -8.47 23.55
N PRO A 6 14.77 -9.37 23.54
CA PRO A 6 13.73 -9.40 22.50
C PRO A 6 13.00 -8.07 22.33
N GLU A 7 12.81 -7.31 23.41
CA GLU A 7 12.11 -6.03 23.41
C GLU A 7 12.90 -4.98 22.63
N LEU A 8 14.24 -5.01 22.75
CA LEU A 8 15.12 -4.15 21.99
C LEU A 8 15.22 -4.59 20.53
N GLU A 9 15.20 -5.90 20.23
CA GLU A 9 15.10 -6.39 18.84
C GLU A 9 13.84 -5.82 18.17
N ILE A 10 12.68 -5.94 18.84
CA ILE A 10 11.39 -5.42 18.33
C ILE A 10 11.49 -3.92 18.06
N GLN A 11 11.93 -3.14 19.05
CA GLN A 11 12.03 -1.68 18.91
C GLN A 11 12.91 -1.25 17.74
N ILE A 12 14.03 -1.94 17.50
CA ILE A 12 14.91 -1.65 16.37
C ILE A 12 14.17 -1.89 15.05
N PHE A 13 13.57 -3.07 14.88
CA PHE A 13 12.87 -3.41 13.63
C PHE A 13 11.66 -2.50 13.38
N GLU A 14 10.87 -2.20 14.41
CA GLU A 14 9.73 -1.30 14.28
C GLU A 14 10.14 0.14 13.95
N SER A 15 11.22 0.64 14.57
CA SER A 15 11.72 2.00 14.29
C SER A 15 12.21 2.11 12.86
N VAL A 16 13.02 1.15 12.38
CA VAL A 16 13.49 1.14 10.99
C VAL A 16 12.32 1.00 10.01
N ALA A 17 11.32 0.18 10.33
CA ALA A 17 10.13 0.01 9.48
C ALA A 17 9.27 1.29 9.41
N ARG A 18 9.19 2.06 10.50
CA ARG A 18 8.42 3.30 10.61
C ARG A 18 9.12 4.47 9.92
N ASP A 19 10.41 4.63 10.17
CA ASP A 19 11.20 5.80 9.77
C ASP A 19 11.74 5.72 8.33
N SER A 20 11.37 4.65 7.60
CA SER A 20 11.63 4.52 6.17
C SER A 20 10.37 4.85 5.37
N PRO A 21 9.99 6.13 5.20
CA PRO A 21 8.73 6.52 4.57
C PRO A 21 8.64 6.17 3.08
N TYR A 22 9.77 5.94 2.38
CA TYR A 22 9.78 5.85 0.91
C TYR A 22 10.30 4.54 0.34
N ASP A 23 10.90 3.65 1.12
CA ASP A 23 11.40 2.38 0.59
C ASP A 23 10.57 1.19 1.06
N ALA A 24 9.46 0.95 0.36
CA ALA A 24 8.67 -0.26 0.53
C ALA A 24 9.53 -1.52 0.36
N ALA A 25 10.58 -1.49 -0.47
CA ALA A 25 11.48 -2.63 -0.66
C ALA A 25 12.32 -2.88 0.59
N GLN A 26 12.72 -1.85 1.33
CA GLN A 26 13.39 -2.00 2.62
C GLN A 26 12.48 -2.64 3.67
N ARG A 27 11.22 -2.22 3.81
CA ARG A 27 10.30 -2.87 4.76
C ARG A 27 10.07 -4.34 4.40
N LEU A 28 9.97 -4.64 3.11
CA LEU A 28 9.86 -6.00 2.61
C LEU A 28 11.12 -6.83 2.89
N SER A 29 12.32 -6.25 2.79
CA SER A 29 13.57 -6.96 3.08
C SER A 29 13.71 -7.29 4.57
N LEU A 30 13.23 -6.42 5.47
CA LEU A 30 13.18 -6.71 6.91
C LEU A 30 12.32 -7.93 7.22
N MET A 31 11.19 -8.11 6.52
CA MET A 31 10.33 -9.30 6.69
C MET A 31 11.01 -10.62 6.31
N LEU A 32 12.12 -10.58 5.55
CA LEU A 32 12.88 -11.76 5.14
C LEU A 32 13.94 -12.19 6.17
N VAL A 33 14.23 -11.36 7.18
CA VAL A 33 15.29 -11.62 8.17
C VAL A 33 14.97 -12.85 9.03
N ALA A 34 13.75 -12.92 9.56
CA ALA A 34 13.26 -14.05 10.35
C ALA A 34 11.73 -14.05 10.45
N ARG A 35 11.13 -15.22 10.73
CA ARG A 35 9.67 -15.36 10.90
C ARG A 35 9.11 -14.44 12.00
N ARG A 36 9.85 -14.22 13.10
CA ARG A 36 9.44 -13.30 14.18
C ARG A 36 9.44 -11.84 13.73
N VAL A 37 10.46 -11.45 12.96
CA VAL A 37 10.61 -10.08 12.43
C VAL A 37 9.47 -9.78 11.44
N LYS A 38 9.07 -10.76 10.63
CA LYS A 38 7.90 -10.62 9.77
C LYS A 38 6.66 -10.17 10.55
N ILE A 39 6.39 -10.78 11.72
CA ILE A 39 5.21 -10.44 12.53
C ILE A 39 5.28 -8.99 13.02
N TRP A 40 6.46 -8.52 13.41
CA TRP A 40 6.67 -7.16 13.91
C TRP A 40 6.59 -6.11 12.80
N VAL A 41 7.11 -6.42 11.61
CA VAL A 41 7.24 -5.46 10.50
C VAL A 41 6.02 -5.41 9.59
N GLU A 42 5.27 -6.52 9.44
CA GLU A 42 4.12 -6.60 8.56
C GLU A 42 3.10 -5.45 8.75
N PRO A 43 2.74 -5.02 9.98
CA PRO A 43 1.90 -3.84 10.22
C PRO A 43 2.33 -2.54 9.53
N PHE A 44 3.62 -2.36 9.24
CA PHE A 44 4.18 -1.15 8.64
C PHE A 44 4.21 -1.19 7.11
N VAL A 45 3.94 -2.35 6.49
CA VAL A 45 3.85 -2.51 5.04
C VAL A 45 2.44 -2.20 4.53
N TYR A 46 1.41 -2.53 5.30
CA TYR A 46 0.01 -2.39 4.92
C TYR A 46 -0.68 -1.00 5.12
N PRO A 47 -0.09 0.06 5.73
CA PRO A 47 -0.78 1.34 5.92
C PRO A 47 -1.23 2.02 4.63
N CYS A 48 -0.50 1.81 3.53
CA CYS A 48 -0.85 2.33 2.22
C CYS A 48 -0.80 1.19 1.19
N VAL A 49 -1.98 0.75 0.75
CA VAL A 49 -2.13 -0.18 -0.35
C VAL A 49 -2.30 0.66 -1.62
N ALA A 50 -1.18 0.91 -2.30
CA ALA A 50 -1.16 1.69 -3.53
C ALA A 50 -1.23 0.79 -4.77
N PHE A 51 -2.16 1.08 -5.67
CA PHE A 51 -2.41 0.32 -6.87
C PHE A 51 -1.74 1.02 -8.06
N SER A 52 -0.44 1.29 -7.93
CA SER A 52 0.29 2.13 -8.88
C SER A 52 0.65 1.41 -10.20
N ARG A 53 0.54 0.08 -10.27
CA ARG A 53 0.91 -0.70 -11.48
C ARG A 53 -0.23 -1.61 -11.92
N VAL A 54 -0.53 -1.51 -13.21
CA VAL A 54 -1.60 -2.17 -13.98
C VAL A 54 -1.60 -3.72 -13.82
N ASN A 55 -0.52 -4.31 -13.29
CA ASN A 55 -0.29 -5.76 -13.31
C ASN A 55 -0.37 -6.44 -11.94
N ASN A 56 -0.73 -5.73 -10.86
CA ASN A 56 -0.71 -6.28 -9.49
C ASN A 56 -2.09 -6.44 -8.83
N TRP A 57 -3.18 -6.21 -9.56
CA TRP A 57 -4.54 -6.30 -9.02
C TRP A 57 -4.85 -7.70 -8.46
N ASP A 58 -4.56 -8.77 -9.21
CA ASP A 58 -4.86 -10.14 -8.77
C ASP A 58 -4.01 -10.58 -7.57
N ARG A 59 -2.72 -10.23 -7.56
CA ARG A 59 -1.83 -10.49 -6.41
C ARG A 59 -2.34 -9.78 -5.16
N LEU A 60 -2.87 -8.59 -5.33
CA LEU A 60 -3.41 -7.84 -4.22
C LEU A 60 -4.77 -8.38 -3.75
N LYS A 61 -5.69 -8.74 -4.66
CA LYS A 61 -6.92 -9.46 -4.31
C LYS A 61 -6.59 -10.72 -3.51
N HIS A 62 -5.59 -11.48 -3.94
CA HIS A 62 -5.10 -12.64 -3.20
C HIS A 62 -4.55 -12.27 -1.81
N ASN A 63 -3.72 -11.22 -1.71
CA ASN A 63 -3.19 -10.76 -0.43
C ASN A 63 -4.28 -10.26 0.54
N VAL A 64 -5.30 -9.57 0.04
CA VAL A 64 -6.46 -9.15 0.84
C VAL A 64 -7.27 -10.38 1.27
N ALA A 65 -7.55 -11.30 0.36
CA ALA A 65 -8.33 -12.51 0.63
C ALA A 65 -7.65 -13.48 1.63
N THR A 66 -6.31 -13.51 1.66
CA THR A 66 -5.55 -14.38 2.56
C THR A 66 -5.30 -13.79 3.95
N LYS A 67 -5.69 -12.54 4.19
CA LYS A 67 -5.49 -11.86 5.48
C LYS A 67 -6.76 -11.87 6.34
N PRO A 68 -6.63 -12.04 7.67
CA PRO A 68 -7.78 -11.90 8.56
C PRO A 68 -8.39 -10.49 8.45
N ARG A 69 -9.72 -10.40 8.50
CA ARG A 69 -10.43 -9.11 8.41
C ARG A 69 -10.00 -8.13 9.48
N ASP A 70 -9.81 -8.59 10.71
CA ASP A 70 -9.34 -7.75 11.83
C ASP A 70 -7.93 -7.20 11.62
N PHE A 71 -7.08 -7.91 10.86
CA PHE A 71 -5.76 -7.43 10.50
C PHE A 71 -5.88 -6.29 9.49
N LEU A 72 -6.68 -6.49 8.44
CA LEU A 72 -6.92 -5.47 7.41
C LEU A 72 -7.54 -4.20 8.00
N ALA A 73 -8.57 -4.35 8.84
CA ALA A 73 -9.23 -3.23 9.50
C ALA A 73 -8.28 -2.43 10.40
N ARG A 74 -7.30 -3.07 11.04
CA ARG A 74 -6.34 -2.35 11.90
C ARG A 74 -5.21 -1.69 11.13
N HIS A 75 -4.73 -2.32 10.07
CA HIS A 75 -3.47 -1.93 9.43
C HIS A 75 -3.63 -1.25 8.08
N VAL A 76 -4.73 -1.46 7.36
CA VAL A 76 -4.95 -0.80 6.06
C VAL A 76 -5.65 0.53 6.28
N LYS A 77 -4.92 1.64 6.12
CA LYS A 77 -5.41 3.00 6.35
C LYS A 77 -5.65 3.79 5.08
N SER A 78 -4.93 3.45 4.01
CA SER A 78 -5.01 4.15 2.73
C SER A 78 -5.12 3.14 1.59
N ILE A 79 -6.07 3.37 0.69
CA ILE A 79 -6.29 2.58 -0.53
C ILE A 79 -6.22 3.53 -1.73
N CYS A 80 -5.39 3.21 -2.72
CA CYS A 80 -5.19 4.10 -3.88
C CYS A 80 -5.42 3.36 -5.22
N MET A 81 -6.66 3.26 -5.69
CA MET A 81 -7.09 2.34 -6.75
C MET A 81 -7.24 3.01 -8.15
N PRO A 82 -6.90 2.32 -9.26
CA PRO A 82 -7.07 2.83 -10.60
C PRO A 82 -8.47 2.45 -11.10
N LEU A 83 -9.32 3.43 -11.36
CA LEU A 83 -10.71 3.16 -11.78
C LEU A 83 -10.83 2.53 -13.17
N HIS A 84 -9.79 2.63 -14.00
CA HIS A 84 -9.78 2.07 -15.36
C HIS A 84 -9.53 0.55 -15.41
N THR A 85 -9.04 -0.06 -14.32
CA THR A 85 -8.70 -1.50 -14.27
C THR A 85 -9.53 -2.29 -13.26
N VAL A 86 -10.45 -1.64 -12.55
CA VAL A 86 -11.15 -2.23 -11.41
C VAL A 86 -12.64 -2.01 -11.59
N THR A 87 -13.42 -3.09 -11.54
CA THR A 87 -14.88 -2.98 -11.56
C THR A 87 -15.41 -2.45 -10.22
N MET A 88 -16.59 -1.83 -10.24
CA MET A 88 -17.25 -1.36 -9.01
C MET A 88 -17.50 -2.50 -8.01
N GLN A 89 -17.79 -3.70 -8.50
CA GLN A 89 -17.98 -4.87 -7.65
C GLN A 89 -16.68 -5.25 -6.92
N GLU A 90 -15.57 -5.38 -7.64
CA GLU A 90 -14.29 -5.73 -7.02
C GLU A 90 -13.81 -4.64 -6.05
N ALA A 91 -14.05 -3.37 -6.38
CA ALA A 91 -13.78 -2.25 -5.48
C ALA A 91 -14.59 -2.37 -4.18
N SER A 92 -15.89 -2.65 -4.29
CA SER A 92 -16.77 -2.86 -3.13
C SER A 92 -16.32 -4.03 -2.27
N GLU A 93 -15.88 -5.13 -2.87
CA GLU A 93 -15.37 -6.31 -2.15
C GLU A 93 -14.14 -5.95 -1.31
N ILE A 94 -13.13 -5.28 -1.90
CA ILE A 94 -11.93 -4.87 -1.17
C ILE A 94 -12.25 -3.86 -0.08
N LEU A 95 -13.08 -2.84 -0.36
CA LEU A 95 -13.47 -1.84 0.63
C LEU A 95 -14.24 -2.47 1.80
N SER A 96 -15.07 -3.49 1.53
CA SER A 96 -15.79 -4.22 2.58
C SER A 96 -14.87 -5.06 3.48
N ALA A 97 -13.72 -5.49 2.98
CA ALA A 97 -12.71 -6.22 3.74
C ALA A 97 -11.80 -5.28 4.56
N CYS A 98 -11.60 -4.06 4.09
CA CYS A 98 -10.72 -3.05 4.67
C CYS A 98 -11.53 -1.96 5.39
N THR A 99 -12.26 -2.31 6.45
CA THR A 99 -13.21 -1.41 7.13
C THR A 99 -12.57 -0.24 7.90
N GLY A 100 -11.26 -0.28 8.15
CA GLY A 100 -10.54 0.78 8.88
C GLY A 100 -9.81 1.78 7.99
N VAL A 101 -10.18 1.85 6.71
CA VAL A 101 -9.62 2.80 5.73
C VAL A 101 -10.05 4.21 6.07
N GLU A 102 -9.08 5.12 6.12
CA GLU A 102 -9.26 6.54 6.40
C GLU A 102 -9.04 7.41 5.15
N ARG A 103 -8.26 6.90 4.20
CA ARG A 103 -7.86 7.61 2.98
C ARG A 103 -8.16 6.74 1.76
N LEU A 104 -9.03 7.23 0.88
CA LEU A 104 -9.32 6.60 -0.40
C LEU A 104 -8.92 7.54 -1.52
N ALA A 105 -8.04 7.08 -2.40
CA ALA A 105 -7.70 7.76 -3.65
C ALA A 105 -8.14 6.89 -4.82
N CYS A 106 -8.90 7.48 -5.73
CA CYS A 106 -9.34 6.83 -6.96
C CYS A 106 -8.91 7.72 -8.12
N TRP A 107 -8.19 7.18 -9.10
CA TRP A 107 -7.83 7.95 -10.30
C TRP A 107 -8.27 7.25 -11.59
N ILE A 108 -8.71 8.07 -12.53
CA ILE A 108 -8.96 7.67 -13.90
C ILE A 108 -7.72 8.09 -14.68
N ASN A 109 -6.96 7.13 -15.21
CA ASN A 109 -5.92 7.48 -16.17
C ASN A 109 -6.65 7.84 -17.47
N HIS A 110 -6.74 9.13 -17.78
CA HIS A 110 -7.28 9.63 -19.03
C HIS A 110 -6.27 9.38 -20.17
N MET A 111 -5.95 8.11 -20.44
CA MET A 111 -5.15 7.70 -21.60
C MET A 111 -6.01 6.91 -22.58
N ALA A 112 -7.24 7.41 -22.81
CA ALA A 112 -8.07 7.04 -23.94
C ALA A 112 -8.44 8.33 -24.67
N GLY A 113 -7.57 8.72 -25.60
CA GLY A 113 -7.89 9.65 -26.68
C GLY A 113 -8.24 11.08 -26.26
N GLU A 114 -7.23 11.93 -26.12
CA GLU A 114 -7.35 13.32 -26.56
C GLU A 114 -5.96 13.87 -26.83
N ALA A 115 -5.65 14.08 -28.11
CA ALA A 115 -4.69 15.09 -28.49
C ALA A 115 -5.24 16.43 -28.00
N LEU A 116 -4.98 16.77 -26.74
CA LEU A 116 -5.20 18.11 -26.23
C LEU A 116 -4.25 19.03 -26.99
N ALA A 117 -4.79 19.65 -28.03
CA ALA A 117 -4.22 20.84 -28.62
C ALA A 117 -3.99 21.84 -27.48
N ILE A 118 -2.74 21.96 -27.06
CA ILE A 118 -2.29 23.04 -26.20
C ILE A 118 -2.59 24.33 -26.97
N PRO A 119 -3.45 25.25 -26.48
CA PRO A 119 -3.48 26.58 -27.04
C PRO A 119 -2.12 27.21 -26.74
N GLN A 120 -1.28 27.30 -27.76
CA GLN A 120 -0.06 28.09 -27.69
C GLN A 120 -0.46 29.55 -27.42
N SER A 121 0.25 30.15 -26.46
CA SER A 121 0.37 31.60 -26.18
C SER A 121 -0.80 32.33 -25.52
N ILE A 122 -0.61 32.65 -24.23
CA ILE A 122 -1.00 33.94 -23.67
C ILE A 122 0.25 34.83 -23.78
N PRO A 123 0.25 35.93 -24.55
CA PRO A 123 1.34 36.89 -24.47
C PRO A 123 1.17 37.73 -23.19
N ILE A 124 2.23 37.78 -22.39
CA ILE A 124 2.42 38.77 -21.34
C ILE A 124 3.35 39.85 -21.91
N HIS A 125 2.90 41.11 -21.79
CA HIS A 125 3.44 42.39 -22.25
C HIS A 125 3.07 42.86 -23.66
#